data_AF-A0A7V3VX42-F1
#
_entry.id   AF-A0A7V3VX42-F1
#
_cell.length_a   1.000
_cell.length_b   1.000
_cell.length_c   1.000
_cell.angle_alpha   90.00
_cell.angle_beta   90.00
_cell.angle_gamma   90.00
#
_symmetry.space_group_name_H-M   'P 1'
#
loop_
_entity.id
_entity.type
_entity.pdbx_description
1 polymer ?
#
loop_
_entity_poly.entity_id
_entity_poly.type
_entity_poly.pdbx_seq_one_letter_code
_entity_poly.pdbx_strand_id
1 'polypeptide(L)'
;GPIFFRNSGIDSKQISDGMSFTFLVGERRDTCYAATWIGVPQDELTDTDPEGKFFNSIYWVVGTTAFKLNDARYAATLGYDFPQPGPSATRRVCGYGYGSWHPGGSHFLFCDGAVKFISENIAFNDNGKTDWRTSAGVTWSLYRYLGSRNDNAVLNAEF
;
A
#
# COMPACT_ATOMS: atom_id res chain seq x y z
N GLY A 1 3.24 -11.89 -0.97
CA GLY A 1 3.64 -10.91 0.08
C GLY A 1 4.72 -9.96 -0.45
N PRO A 2 4.96 -8.78 0.13
CA PRO A 2 5.91 -7.79 -0.43
C PRO A 2 7.36 -8.30 -0.46
N ILE A 3 8.23 -7.61 -1.22
CA ILE A 3 9.67 -7.91 -1.27
C ILE A 3 10.34 -7.59 0.06
N PHE A 4 10.19 -6.35 0.54
CA PHE A 4 10.75 -5.91 1.82
C PHE A 4 9.70 -6.00 2.93
N PHE A 5 10.11 -6.56 4.05
CA PHE A 5 9.35 -6.64 5.30
C PHE A 5 10.33 -6.83 6.45
N ARG A 6 9.85 -6.76 7.70
CA ARG A 6 10.70 -6.92 8.89
C ARG A 6 11.49 -8.24 8.81
N ASN A 7 12.82 -8.15 8.92
CA ASN A 7 13.76 -9.27 8.82
C ASN A 7 13.69 -10.03 7.48
N SER A 8 13.41 -9.35 6.37
CA SER A 8 13.42 -9.95 5.03
C SER A 8 14.84 -10.37 4.61
N GLY A 9 14.99 -11.62 4.15
CA GLY A 9 16.20 -12.14 3.50
C GLY A 9 15.83 -12.84 2.20
N ILE A 10 15.38 -12.07 1.21
CA ILE A 10 14.83 -12.59 -0.05
C ILE A 10 15.91 -12.54 -1.14
N ASP A 11 16.18 -13.69 -1.75
CA ASP A 11 16.99 -13.82 -2.96
C ASP A 11 16.12 -13.58 -4.21
N SER A 12 16.72 -13.02 -5.26
CA SER A 12 16.14 -12.90 -6.61
C SER A 12 15.44 -14.18 -7.11
N LYS A 13 16.01 -15.36 -6.84
CA LYS A 13 15.45 -16.66 -7.24
C LYS A 13 14.11 -16.98 -6.59
N GLN A 14 13.79 -16.32 -5.47
CA GLN A 14 12.55 -16.54 -4.74
C GLN A 14 11.40 -15.68 -5.27
N ILE A 15 11.63 -14.86 -6.31
CA ILE A 15 10.63 -14.00 -6.96
C ILE A 15 10.10 -14.72 -8.21
N SER A 16 9.18 -15.68 -8.02
CA SER A 16 8.66 -16.51 -9.13
C SER A 16 7.70 -15.77 -10.06
N ASP A 17 7.10 -14.67 -9.59
CA ASP A 17 6.05 -13.94 -10.32
C ASP A 17 6.61 -13.03 -11.43
N GLY A 18 7.95 -13.00 -11.58
CA GLY A 18 8.67 -12.24 -12.60
C GLY A 18 9.18 -10.89 -12.07
N MET A 19 10.49 -10.67 -12.16
CA MET A 19 11.13 -9.47 -11.62
C MET A 19 10.61 -8.16 -12.26
N SER A 20 10.20 -8.21 -13.53
CA SER A 20 9.63 -7.07 -14.28
C SER A 20 8.17 -6.77 -13.95
N PHE A 21 7.53 -7.60 -13.13
CA PHE A 21 6.12 -7.56 -12.73
C PHE A 21 5.92 -7.53 -11.22
N THR A 22 7.00 -7.39 -10.45
CA THR A 22 6.91 -7.26 -9.00
C THR A 22 7.47 -5.92 -8.56
N PHE A 23 6.68 -5.17 -7.80
CA PHE A 23 7.09 -3.93 -7.17
C PHE A 23 8.15 -4.22 -6.10
N LEU A 24 9.24 -3.48 -6.17
CA LEU A 24 10.32 -3.46 -5.20
C LEU A 24 10.18 -2.28 -4.24
N VAL A 25 9.97 -1.08 -4.80
CA VAL A 25 9.74 0.18 -4.04
C VAL A 25 8.67 0.98 -4.78
N GLY A 26 7.77 1.61 -4.03
CA GLY A 26 6.82 2.57 -4.57
C GLY A 26 7.01 3.94 -3.94
N GLU A 27 6.72 4.99 -4.70
CA GLU A 27 6.74 6.35 -4.21
C GLU A 27 5.67 6.58 -3.11
N ARG A 28 5.98 7.52 -2.23
CA ARG A 28 5.23 7.83 -1.02
C ARG A 28 4.98 9.34 -0.99
N ARG A 29 3.74 9.73 -0.70
CA ARG A 29 3.37 11.11 -0.41
C ARG A 29 3.65 11.44 1.05
N ASP A 30 3.98 12.68 1.36
CA ASP A 30 4.32 13.18 2.70
C ASP A 30 3.10 13.39 3.63
N THR A 31 1.90 13.12 3.14
CA THR A 31 0.67 13.21 3.94
C THR A 31 0.66 12.16 5.05
N CYS A 32 0.08 12.51 6.20
CA CYS A 32 -0.10 11.58 7.31
C CYS A 32 1.21 10.85 7.65
N TYR A 33 2.31 11.56 7.88
CA TYR A 33 3.58 10.99 8.35
C TYR A 33 4.11 9.78 7.55
N ALA A 34 3.66 9.58 6.32
CA ALA A 34 4.09 8.48 5.47
C ALA A 34 5.57 8.65 5.13
N ALA A 35 6.26 7.52 4.98
CA ALA A 35 7.71 7.41 4.78
C ALA A 35 8.58 8.00 5.90
N THR A 36 8.02 8.30 7.08
CA THR A 36 8.80 8.78 8.23
C THR A 36 9.37 7.61 9.03
N TRP A 37 10.71 7.53 9.13
CA TRP A 37 11.41 6.47 9.88
C TRP A 37 11.84 6.87 11.30
N ILE A 38 12.09 8.17 11.54
CA ILE A 38 12.56 8.69 12.83
C ILE A 38 11.40 8.75 13.85
N GLY A 39 11.03 7.58 14.34
CA GLY A 39 9.90 7.40 15.24
C GLY A 39 8.61 7.17 14.48
N VAL A 40 8.01 6.00 14.70
CA VAL A 40 6.60 5.80 14.39
C VAL A 40 5.83 6.21 15.64
N PRO A 41 4.75 7.02 15.53
CA PRO A 41 4.00 7.52 16.69
C PRO A 41 3.72 6.41 17.72
N GLN A 42 4.15 6.66 18.96
CA GLN A 42 4.04 5.74 20.10
C GLN A 42 2.65 5.90 20.73
N ASP A 43 1.89 4.79 20.77
CA ASP A 43 0.71 4.45 21.59
C ASP A 43 -0.50 5.42 21.72
N GLU A 44 -0.41 6.72 21.45
CA GLU A 44 -1.60 7.59 21.46
C GLU A 44 -2.40 7.53 20.15
N LEU A 45 -1.84 6.89 19.12
CA LEU A 45 -2.61 6.41 18.00
C LEU A 45 -2.96 4.95 18.29
N THR A 46 -4.02 4.75 19.07
CA THR A 46 -4.73 3.47 19.10
C THR A 46 -5.14 3.15 17.65
N ASP A 47 -4.26 2.45 16.93
CA ASP A 47 -4.59 1.78 15.69
C ASP A 47 -5.39 0.50 15.98
N THR A 48 -6.18 0.57 17.05
CA THR A 48 -7.27 -0.30 17.41
C THR A 48 -8.31 -0.09 16.32
N ASP A 49 -8.51 -1.13 15.52
CA ASP A 49 -9.82 -1.30 14.91
C ASP A 49 -10.86 -1.44 16.02
N PRO A 50 -12.16 -1.48 15.70
CA PRO A 50 -13.19 -1.78 16.69
C PRO A 50 -12.96 -3.08 17.50
N GLU A 51 -11.95 -3.90 17.19
CA GLU A 51 -11.68 -5.25 17.72
C GLU A 51 -10.37 -5.38 18.51
N GLY A 52 -9.64 -4.29 18.79
CA GLY A 52 -8.45 -4.36 19.65
C GLY A 52 -7.12 -4.69 18.96
N LYS A 53 -7.06 -4.77 17.63
CA LYS A 53 -5.94 -5.41 16.92
C LYS A 53 -5.05 -4.40 16.19
N PHE A 54 -3.76 -4.41 16.55
CA PHE A 54 -2.72 -3.51 16.07
C PHE A 54 -2.27 -3.77 14.62
N PHE A 55 -2.14 -2.73 13.78
CA PHE A 55 -1.15 -2.75 12.69
C PHE A 55 0.20 -2.37 13.26
N ASN A 56 1.19 -3.21 13.00
CA ASN A 56 2.56 -2.84 13.32
C ASN A 56 2.95 -1.61 12.50
N SER A 57 3.44 -0.62 13.21
CA SER A 57 4.08 0.65 12.83
C SER A 57 4.91 0.70 11.54
N ILE A 58 5.33 -0.44 10.97
CA ILE A 58 6.21 -0.51 9.81
C ILE A 58 5.58 0.01 8.50
N TYR A 59 4.25 -0.06 8.33
CA TYR A 59 3.60 0.40 7.10
C TYR A 59 3.59 1.92 6.93
N TRP A 60 3.79 2.69 8.00
CA TRP A 60 4.10 4.12 7.90
C TRP A 60 5.42 4.32 7.13
N VAL A 61 6.38 3.41 7.31
CA VAL A 61 7.70 3.48 6.68
C VAL A 61 7.67 2.90 5.26
N VAL A 62 7.24 1.65 5.10
CA VAL A 62 7.44 0.88 3.85
C VAL A 62 6.28 0.93 2.86
N GLY A 63 5.09 1.32 3.30
CA GLY A 63 3.88 1.31 2.47
C GLY A 63 3.35 -0.10 2.15
N THR A 64 2.15 -0.17 1.56
CA THR A 64 1.51 -1.43 1.15
C THR A 64 0.52 -1.22 0.00
N THR A 65 0.39 -2.23 -0.86
CA THR A 65 -0.61 -2.25 -1.94
C THR A 65 -2.01 -2.65 -1.46
N ALA A 66 -2.23 -2.78 -0.14
CA ALA A 66 -3.54 -3.10 0.43
C ALA A 66 -4.54 -1.92 0.32
N PHE A 67 -4.03 -0.70 0.12
CA PHE A 67 -4.81 0.51 -0.07
C PHE A 67 -4.60 1.02 -1.50
N LYS A 68 -5.62 1.68 -2.07
CA LYS A 68 -5.57 2.18 -3.45
C LYS A 68 -4.40 3.15 -3.61
N LEU A 69 -3.77 3.14 -4.78
CA LEU A 69 -2.83 4.19 -5.14
C LEU A 69 -3.52 5.56 -5.10
N ASN A 70 -2.87 6.56 -4.51
CA ASN A 70 -3.43 7.91 -4.35
C ASN A 70 -4.82 7.92 -3.69
N ASP A 71 -5.09 7.00 -2.75
CA ASP A 71 -6.40 6.90 -2.12
C ASP A 71 -6.81 8.24 -1.47
N ALA A 72 -7.79 8.89 -2.11
CA ALA A 72 -8.34 10.19 -1.75
C ALA A 72 -9.66 10.08 -0.99
N ARG A 73 -10.17 8.86 -0.75
CA ARG A 73 -11.48 8.61 -0.10
C ARG A 73 -11.62 9.30 1.27
N TYR A 74 -10.51 9.66 1.89
CA TYR A 74 -10.50 10.31 3.20
C TYR A 74 -10.01 11.76 3.21
N ALA A 75 -9.50 12.29 2.09
CA ALA A 75 -9.21 13.71 1.94
C ALA A 75 -10.51 14.51 1.69
N ALA A 76 -11.41 13.98 0.84
CA ALA A 76 -12.66 14.66 0.48
C ALA A 76 -13.74 14.64 1.58
N THR A 77 -13.85 13.54 2.35
CA THR A 77 -14.93 13.32 3.32
C THR A 77 -14.78 14.18 4.59
N LEU A 78 -13.58 14.67 4.89
CA LEU A 78 -13.31 15.43 6.11
C LEU A 78 -13.26 16.95 5.89
N GLY A 79 -13.32 17.45 4.65
CA GLY A 79 -13.36 18.89 4.37
C GLY A 79 -12.12 19.67 4.85
N TYR A 80 -11.00 18.99 5.08
CA TYR A 80 -9.73 19.59 5.49
C TYR A 80 -8.70 19.43 4.38
N ASP A 81 -7.98 20.51 4.04
CA ASP A 81 -6.83 20.43 3.14
C ASP A 81 -5.75 19.49 3.70
N PHE A 82 -5.62 19.37 5.04
CA PHE A 82 -4.92 18.29 5.74
C PHE A 82 -5.44 18.20 7.20
N PRO A 83 -6.14 17.13 7.63
CA PRO A 83 -6.63 17.07 9.01
C PRO A 83 -5.58 16.47 9.95
N GLN A 84 -5.46 17.13 11.10
CA GLN A 84 -5.05 16.50 12.36
C GLN A 84 -5.74 15.14 12.57
N PRO A 85 -5.11 14.25 13.34
CA PRO A 85 -5.43 12.83 13.32
C PRO A 85 -6.84 12.56 13.90
N GLY A 86 -7.84 12.40 13.03
CA GLY A 86 -9.19 11.92 13.36
C GLY A 86 -9.24 10.39 13.61
N PRO A 87 -10.42 9.79 13.89
CA PRO A 87 -10.56 8.43 14.42
C PRO A 87 -9.85 7.36 13.56
N SER A 88 -9.38 6.30 14.23
CA SER A 88 -8.33 5.34 13.80
C SER A 88 -8.43 4.80 12.36
N ALA A 89 -9.63 4.67 11.79
CA ALA A 89 -9.83 4.19 10.42
C ALA A 89 -9.31 5.16 9.33
N THR A 90 -9.28 6.47 9.60
CA THR A 90 -8.90 7.51 8.62
C THR A 90 -7.38 7.63 8.40
N ARG A 91 -6.59 7.26 9.43
CA ARG A 91 -5.12 7.36 9.44
C ARG A 91 -4.46 6.26 8.60
N ARG A 92 -5.07 5.07 8.57
CA ARG A 92 -4.56 3.88 7.89
C ARG A 92 -4.42 4.09 6.38
N VAL A 93 -5.40 4.76 5.78
CA VAL A 93 -5.49 4.86 4.32
C VAL A 93 -4.48 5.86 3.75
N CYS A 94 -4.30 7.02 4.38
CA CYS A 94 -3.34 8.02 3.92
C CYS A 94 -1.89 7.70 4.30
N GLY A 95 -1.66 7.05 5.45
CA GLY A 95 -0.32 6.72 5.94
C GLY A 95 0.26 5.41 5.39
N TYR A 96 -0.57 4.43 4.97
CA TYR A 96 -0.07 3.10 4.56
C TYR A 96 -0.02 2.87 3.05
N GLY A 97 -0.85 3.56 2.26
CA GLY A 97 -0.88 3.39 0.80
C GLY A 97 0.28 4.10 0.08
N TYR A 98 0.75 3.55 -1.03
CA TYR A 98 1.62 4.30 -1.94
C TYR A 98 0.87 5.52 -2.51
N GLY A 99 1.62 6.55 -2.92
CA GLY A 99 1.02 7.76 -3.47
C GLY A 99 2.04 8.82 -3.85
N SER A 100 1.59 9.78 -4.65
CA SER A 100 2.39 10.87 -5.19
C SER A 100 1.55 12.15 -5.35
N TRP A 101 2.23 13.29 -5.43
CA TRP A 101 1.64 14.55 -5.89
C TRP A 101 1.66 14.69 -7.43
N HIS A 102 2.28 13.75 -8.14
CA HIS A 102 2.25 13.71 -9.59
C HIS A 102 0.83 13.44 -10.11
N PRO A 103 0.35 14.21 -11.11
CA PRO A 103 -0.96 13.98 -11.69
C PRO A 103 -1.10 12.58 -12.28
N GLY A 104 -2.17 11.86 -11.92
CA GLY A 104 -2.58 10.63 -12.58
C GLY A 104 -1.91 9.34 -12.13
N GLY A 105 -0.99 9.37 -11.16
CA GLY A 105 -0.26 8.16 -10.74
C GLY A 105 0.98 8.41 -9.90
N SER A 106 1.89 7.43 -9.88
CA SER A 106 3.07 7.40 -9.02
C SER A 106 4.16 6.50 -9.60
N HIS A 107 5.43 6.76 -9.28
CA HIS A 107 6.54 5.95 -9.77
C HIS A 107 6.79 4.71 -8.89
N PHE A 108 7.03 3.57 -9.54
CA PHE A 108 7.40 2.31 -8.90
C PHE A 108 8.68 1.74 -9.51
N LEU A 109 9.58 1.33 -8.63
CA LEU A 109 10.74 0.50 -8.97
C LEU A 109 10.32 -0.96 -8.95
N PHE A 110 10.65 -1.68 -10.01
CA PHE A 110 10.44 -3.12 -10.14
C PHE A 110 11.69 -3.90 -9.72
N CYS A 111 11.54 -5.20 -9.45
CA CYS A 111 12.66 -6.03 -9.01
C CYS A 111 13.77 -6.19 -10.06
N ASP A 112 13.46 -5.95 -11.35
CA ASP A 112 14.43 -5.91 -12.45
C ASP A 112 15.21 -4.59 -12.55
N GLY A 113 14.91 -3.61 -11.69
CA GLY A 113 15.54 -2.29 -11.68
C GLY A 113 14.84 -1.25 -12.54
N ALA A 114 13.79 -1.61 -13.29
CA ALA A 114 13.04 -0.63 -14.08
C ALA A 114 12.18 0.25 -13.18
N VAL A 115 12.17 1.56 -13.45
CA VAL A 115 11.22 2.50 -12.84
C VAL A 115 10.11 2.77 -13.86
N LYS A 116 8.85 2.57 -13.47
CA LYS A 116 7.70 2.84 -14.33
C LYS A 116 6.69 3.73 -13.59
N PHE A 117 6.02 4.58 -14.35
CA PHE A 117 4.87 5.33 -13.85
C PHE A 117 3.63 4.43 -13.88
N ILE A 118 2.96 4.29 -12.73
CA ILE A 118 1.75 3.49 -12.58
C ILE A 118 0.58 4.44 -12.38
N SER A 119 -0.45 4.30 -13.22
CA SER A 119 -1.64 5.15 -13.13
C SER A 119 -2.44 4.85 -11.86
N GLU A 120 -3.03 5.88 -11.26
CA GLU A 120 -3.99 5.75 -10.15
C GLU A 120 -5.30 5.06 -10.55
N ASN A 121 -5.54 4.90 -11.85
CA ASN A 121 -6.65 4.13 -12.42
C ASN A 121 -6.32 2.64 -12.57
N ILE A 122 -5.13 2.20 -12.17
CA ILE A 122 -4.79 0.77 -12.13
C ILE A 122 -5.90 -0.01 -11.42
N ALA A 123 -6.25 -1.17 -11.98
CA ALA A 123 -7.30 -2.00 -11.43
C ALA A 123 -7.03 -2.25 -9.94
N PHE A 124 -7.97 -1.77 -9.13
CA PHE A 124 -7.95 -1.89 -7.69
C PHE A 124 -9.32 -2.35 -7.22
N ASN A 125 -9.32 -3.44 -6.46
CA ASN A 125 -10.50 -3.99 -5.83
C ASN A 125 -10.24 -3.99 -4.34
N ASP A 126 -10.92 -3.09 -3.62
CA ASP A 126 -11.01 -3.13 -2.17
C ASP A 126 -12.02 -4.17 -1.69
N ASN A 127 -12.69 -4.87 -2.61
CA ASN A 127 -13.78 -5.80 -2.36
C ASN A 127 -14.97 -5.15 -1.61
N GLY A 128 -15.18 -3.85 -1.83
CA GLY A 128 -16.16 -3.04 -1.11
C GLY A 128 -15.82 -2.85 0.36
N LYS A 129 -14.58 -3.11 0.77
CA LYS A 129 -14.21 -3.20 2.18
C LYS A 129 -13.61 -1.91 2.69
N THR A 130 -14.25 -1.41 3.73
CA THR A 130 -13.62 -0.52 4.71
C THR A 130 -12.63 -1.28 5.61
N ASP A 131 -12.60 -2.62 5.54
CA ASP A 131 -11.73 -3.51 6.33
C ASP A 131 -11.07 -4.64 5.49
N TRP A 132 -9.75 -4.57 5.38
CA TRP A 132 -8.84 -5.50 4.68
C TRP A 132 -8.88 -6.97 5.15
N ARG A 133 -9.63 -7.33 6.21
CA ARG A 133 -9.58 -8.66 6.86
C ARG A 133 -10.45 -9.75 6.29
N THR A 134 -11.59 -9.44 5.69
CA THR A 134 -12.52 -10.51 5.29
C THR A 134 -12.02 -11.15 3.98
N SER A 135 -11.12 -12.12 4.09
CA SER A 135 -10.44 -12.73 2.92
C SER A 135 -11.10 -14.00 2.40
N ALA A 136 -12.36 -14.28 2.74
CA ALA A 136 -13.06 -15.43 2.16
C ALA A 136 -13.54 -15.08 0.72
N GLY A 137 -12.78 -15.52 -0.30
CA GLY A 137 -13.19 -15.49 -1.71
C GLY A 137 -12.74 -14.28 -2.55
N VAL A 138 -11.66 -13.59 -2.17
CA VAL A 138 -11.25 -12.32 -2.82
C VAL A 138 -10.40 -12.57 -4.06
N THR A 139 -10.91 -12.23 -5.25
CA THR A 139 -10.05 -11.99 -6.42
C THR A 139 -9.27 -10.70 -6.18
N TRP A 140 -7.96 -10.81 -5.99
CA TRP A 140 -7.11 -9.63 -5.87
C TRP A 140 -7.12 -8.86 -7.20
N SER A 141 -6.79 -7.58 -7.11
CA SER A 141 -6.70 -6.70 -8.27
C SER A 141 -5.25 -6.60 -8.76
N LEU A 142 -5.04 -6.19 -10.01
CA LEU A 142 -3.71 -6.10 -10.64
C LEU A 142 -2.70 -5.38 -9.74
N TYR A 143 -3.09 -4.25 -9.15
CA TYR A 143 -2.22 -3.50 -8.24
C TYR A 143 -1.75 -4.30 -7.02
N ARG A 144 -2.63 -5.14 -6.46
CA ARG A 144 -2.30 -5.96 -5.29
C ARG A 144 -1.40 -7.14 -5.65
N TYR A 145 -1.61 -7.71 -6.84
CA TYR A 145 -0.74 -8.75 -7.40
C TYR A 145 0.67 -8.20 -7.67
N LEU A 146 0.81 -7.04 -8.32
CA LEU A 146 2.13 -6.44 -8.57
C LEU A 146 2.91 -6.15 -7.27
N GLY A 147 2.22 -5.87 -6.17
CA GLY A 147 2.85 -5.70 -4.85
C GLY A 147 3.09 -6.98 -4.06
N SER A 148 2.76 -8.14 -4.63
CA SER A 148 2.85 -9.44 -3.98
C SER A 148 3.80 -10.35 -4.75
N ARG A 149 4.64 -11.04 -3.99
CA ARG A 149 5.47 -12.16 -4.43
C ARG A 149 4.84 -13.49 -4.02
N ASN A 150 5.02 -14.49 -4.86
CA ASN A 150 4.60 -15.89 -4.78
C ASN A 150 3.11 -16.04 -4.51
N ASP A 151 2.28 -15.27 -5.22
CA ASP A 151 0.81 -15.38 -5.14
C ASP A 151 0.22 -16.40 -6.12
N ASN A 152 1.07 -17.00 -6.97
CA ASN A 152 0.71 -17.98 -8.01
C ASN A 152 -0.35 -17.47 -9.01
N ALA A 153 -0.58 -16.16 -9.08
CA ALA A 153 -1.53 -15.58 -10.01
C ALA A 153 -0.86 -15.36 -11.37
N VAL A 154 -1.49 -15.89 -12.43
CA VAL A 154 -1.10 -15.54 -13.80
C VAL A 154 -1.81 -14.25 -14.17
N LEU A 155 -1.04 -13.18 -14.36
CA LEU A 155 -1.56 -11.90 -14.80
C LEU A 155 -1.82 -11.92 -16.31
N ASN A 156 -3.08 -12.12 -16.69
CA ASN A 156 -3.54 -11.89 -18.05
C ASN A 156 -3.95 -10.42 -18.17
N ALA A 157 -3.02 -9.53 -18.52
CA ALA A 157 -3.35 -8.14 -18.81
C ALA A 157 -2.67 -7.70 -20.11
N GLU A 158 -3.47 -7.23 -21.05
CA GLU A 158 -3.01 -6.32 -22.10
C GLU A 158 -2.57 -5.01 -21.42
N PHE A 159 -1.39 -4.52 -21.80
CA PHE A 159 -0.76 -3.32 -21.25
C PHE A 159 -1.42 -2.03 -21.74
#